data_AF-A0AAU4JQF6-F1
#
_entry.id   AF-A0AAU4JQF6-F1
#
_cell.length_a   1.000
_cell.length_b   1.000
_cell.length_c   1.000
_cell.angle_alpha   90.00
_cell.angle_beta   90.00
_cell.angle_gamma   90.00
#
_symmetry.space_group_name_H-M   'P 1'
#
loop_
_entity.id
_entity.type
_entity.pdbx_description
1 polymer ?
#
loop_
_entity_poly.entity_id
_entity_poly.type
_entity_poly.pdbx_seq_one_letter_code
_entity_poly.pdbx_strand_id
1 'polypeptide(L)'
;MSRRPLVLVAVVLLVVGGIGYAGLRTAYHHAKDQRDLADLTRSSPWSRDQLLIPDDVTRAGAVAWLERGGLDIAYPLRTADGRAVPVLWRLRVPHPASGLPDGVDCGSPRLRTCTDLGGGSTLIVTHETDNSDPSIALYRTEGATVRAIEVQGPDPVGVDELTAALTHAHRPSDAELLDLLRHDGYHTDWS
;
A
#
# COMPACT_ATOMS: atom_id res chain seq x y z
N MET A 1 34.23 16.73 53.22
CA MET A 1 33.23 17.35 52.32
C MET A 1 32.37 16.24 51.72
N SER A 2 31.06 16.28 51.96
CA SER A 2 30.11 15.25 51.52
C SER A 2 29.99 15.24 49.98
N ARG A 3 30.31 14.11 49.33
CA ARG A 3 30.15 13.92 47.87
C ARG A 3 28.71 13.66 47.44
N ARG A 4 27.81 13.39 48.40
CA ARG A 4 26.40 13.07 48.17
C ARG A 4 25.60 14.14 47.40
N PRO A 5 25.68 15.45 47.71
CA PRO A 5 24.92 16.46 46.97
C PRO A 5 25.36 16.59 45.51
N LEU A 6 26.65 16.39 45.23
CA LEU A 6 27.21 16.52 43.88
C LEU A 6 26.78 15.35 42.97
N VAL A 7 26.71 14.13 43.54
CA VAL A 7 26.15 12.96 42.86
C VAL A 7 24.66 13.14 42.58
N LEU A 8 23.90 13.68 43.52
CA LEU A 8 22.45 13.91 43.36
C LEU A 8 22.15 14.93 42.26
N VAL A 9 22.90 16.04 42.21
CA VAL A 9 22.79 17.05 41.15
C VAL A 9 23.15 16.48 39.78
N ALA A 10 24.23 15.68 39.70
CA ALA A 10 24.63 15.04 38.45
C ALA A 10 23.57 14.05 37.93
N VAL A 11 22.96 13.27 38.82
CA VAL A 11 21.86 12.34 38.47
C VAL A 11 20.64 13.12 37.98
N VAL A 12 20.25 14.21 38.66
CA VAL A 12 19.12 15.05 38.24
C VAL A 12 19.38 15.68 36.87
N LEU A 13 20.59 16.20 36.61
CA LEU A 13 20.95 16.77 35.31
C LEU A 13 20.95 15.72 34.19
N LEU A 14 21.42 14.50 34.46
CA LEU A 14 21.36 13.39 33.50
C LEU A 14 19.93 12.96 33.19
N VAL A 15 19.07 12.88 34.20
CA VAL A 15 17.66 12.52 34.02
C VAL A 15 16.92 13.61 33.25
N VAL A 16 17.08 14.89 33.63
CA VAL A 16 16.43 16.01 32.94
C VAL A 16 16.97 16.19 31.52
N GLY A 17 18.29 16.08 31.34
CA GLY A 17 18.92 16.12 30.01
C GLY A 17 18.51 14.95 29.12
N GLY A 18 18.41 13.75 29.69
CA GLY A 18 17.96 12.54 28.99
C GLY A 18 16.49 12.62 28.56
N ILE A 19 15.60 13.08 29.45
CA ILE A 19 14.18 13.29 29.14
C ILE A 19 14.03 14.38 28.07
N GLY A 20 14.75 15.49 28.20
CA GLY A 20 14.74 16.58 27.22
C GLY A 20 15.22 16.14 25.83
N TYR A 21 16.31 15.38 25.76
CA TYR A 21 16.83 14.83 24.50
C TYR A 21 15.86 13.82 23.86
N ALA A 22 15.31 12.90 24.66
CA ALA A 22 14.33 11.94 24.17
C ALA A 22 13.08 12.65 23.62
N GLY A 23 12.56 13.66 24.32
CA GLY A 23 11.42 14.46 23.88
C GLY A 23 11.71 15.21 22.56
N LEU A 24 12.88 15.83 22.45
CA LEU A 24 13.30 16.51 21.22
C LEU A 24 13.42 15.52 20.04
N ARG A 25 13.99 14.35 20.29
CA ARG A 25 14.14 13.29 19.27
C ARG A 25 12.78 12.78 18.80
N THR A 26 11.84 12.53 19.72
CA THR A 26 10.48 12.12 19.36
C THR A 26 9.75 13.20 18.56
N ALA A 27 9.84 14.47 18.98
CA ALA A 27 9.23 15.58 18.25
C ALA A 27 9.82 15.75 16.85
N TYR A 28 11.15 15.61 16.71
CA TYR A 28 11.83 15.65 15.43
C TYR A 28 11.36 14.54 14.49
N HIS A 29 11.34 13.28 14.95
CA HIS A 29 10.87 12.17 14.14
C HIS A 29 9.40 12.33 13.75
N HIS A 30 8.54 12.79 14.67
CA HIS A 30 7.15 13.04 14.37
C HIS A 30 6.96 14.14 13.30
N ALA A 31 7.71 15.24 13.39
CA ALA A 31 7.67 16.30 12.39
C ALA A 31 8.17 15.81 11.02
N LYS A 32 9.22 14.98 11.00
CA LYS A 32 9.71 14.35 9.77
C LYS A 32 8.68 13.40 9.17
N ASP A 33 8.07 12.54 9.98
CA ASP A 33 7.04 11.60 9.55
C ASP A 33 5.84 12.32 8.92
N GLN A 34 5.35 13.39 9.55
CA GLN A 34 4.25 14.18 9.00
C GLN A 34 4.62 14.84 7.65
N ARG A 35 5.85 15.34 7.52
CA ARG A 35 6.32 15.92 6.26
C ARG A 35 6.46 14.88 5.16
N ASP A 36 7.15 13.78 5.44
CA ASP A 36 7.35 12.71 4.47
C ASP A 36 6.00 12.15 4.01
N LEU A 37 5.04 12.00 4.92
CA LEU A 37 3.70 11.55 4.59
C LEU A 37 2.97 12.54 3.70
N ALA A 38 3.05 13.84 4.00
CA ALA A 38 2.47 14.89 3.15
C ALA A 38 3.10 14.91 1.76
N ASP A 39 4.41 14.69 1.66
CA ASP A 39 5.13 14.66 0.38
C ASP A 39 4.79 13.40 -0.42
N LEU A 40 4.81 12.22 0.22
CA LEU A 40 4.50 10.92 -0.39
C LEU A 40 3.03 10.79 -0.82
N THR A 41 2.11 11.47 -0.13
CA THR A 41 0.67 11.43 -0.47
C THR A 41 0.19 12.63 -1.28
N ARG A 42 1.07 13.58 -1.60
CA ARG A 42 0.72 14.83 -2.30
C ARG A 42 -0.03 14.62 -3.61
N SER A 43 0.31 13.54 -4.32
CA SER A 43 -0.27 13.23 -5.63
C SER A 43 -1.54 12.38 -5.54
N SER A 44 -1.98 12.00 -4.33
CA SER A 44 -3.15 11.16 -4.13
C SER A 44 -4.40 11.86 -4.67
N PRO A 45 -5.28 11.14 -5.41
CA PRO A 45 -6.62 11.65 -5.70
C PRO A 45 -7.54 11.63 -4.47
N TRP A 46 -7.14 10.96 -3.38
CA TRP A 46 -7.93 10.83 -2.15
C TRP A 46 -7.20 11.34 -0.92
N SER A 47 -7.97 11.77 0.09
CA SER A 47 -7.41 12.05 1.40
C SER A 47 -6.92 10.78 2.10
N ARG A 48 -6.04 10.93 3.09
CA ARG A 48 -5.43 9.80 3.81
C ARG A 48 -6.46 8.87 4.45
N ASP A 49 -7.56 9.42 4.96
CA ASP A 49 -8.66 8.66 5.56
C ASP A 49 -9.53 7.91 4.54
N GLN A 50 -9.32 8.13 3.24
CA GLN A 50 -9.97 7.38 2.17
C GLN A 50 -9.07 6.29 1.58
N LEU A 51 -7.78 6.28 1.93
CA LEU A 51 -6.87 5.23 1.50
C LEU A 51 -7.19 3.93 2.24
N LEU A 52 -6.97 2.83 1.53
CA LEU A 52 -7.14 1.47 2.03
C LEU A 52 -5.89 0.67 1.67
N ILE A 53 -5.51 -0.25 2.56
CA ILE A 53 -4.47 -1.25 2.31
C ILE A 53 -5.03 -2.65 2.61
N PRO A 54 -4.59 -3.71 1.91
CA PRO A 54 -5.01 -5.07 2.21
C PRO A 54 -4.50 -5.53 3.58
N ASP A 55 -5.31 -6.31 4.29
CA ASP A 55 -4.98 -6.82 5.63
C ASP A 55 -3.78 -7.80 5.61
N ASP A 56 -3.59 -8.52 4.49
CA ASP A 56 -2.56 -9.54 4.34
C ASP A 56 -1.18 -8.98 3.94
N VAL A 57 -1.06 -7.65 3.79
CA VAL A 57 0.22 -7.02 3.44
C VAL A 57 1.16 -7.08 4.63
N THR A 58 2.17 -7.95 4.54
CA THR A 58 3.32 -7.92 5.45
C THR A 58 4.42 -7.02 4.89
N ARG A 59 5.09 -6.24 5.73
CA ARG A 59 6.22 -5.39 5.32
C ARG A 59 7.30 -6.14 4.52
N ALA A 60 7.57 -7.39 4.88
CA ALA A 60 8.59 -8.19 4.20
C ALA A 60 8.17 -8.48 2.75
N GLY A 61 8.86 -7.87 1.79
CA GLY A 61 8.61 -8.07 0.36
C GLY A 61 7.42 -7.30 -0.20
N ALA A 62 6.84 -6.37 0.56
CA ALA A 62 5.84 -5.44 0.05
C ALA A 62 6.50 -4.14 -0.41
N VAL A 63 6.06 -3.64 -1.56
CA VAL A 63 6.47 -2.33 -2.10
C VAL A 63 5.20 -1.59 -2.50
N ALA A 64 5.05 -0.36 -2.02
CA ALA A 64 3.92 0.48 -2.36
C ALA A 64 4.37 1.80 -2.99
N TRP A 65 3.56 2.31 -3.91
CA TRP A 65 3.73 3.64 -4.47
C TRP A 65 2.37 4.29 -4.67
N LEU A 66 2.36 5.61 -4.56
CA LEU A 66 1.16 6.41 -4.68
C LEU A 66 1.39 7.51 -5.70
N GLU A 67 0.53 7.53 -6.71
CA GLU A 67 0.61 8.44 -7.85
C GLU A 67 -0.75 9.07 -8.12
N ARG A 68 -0.81 9.94 -9.13
CA ARG A 68 -2.06 10.62 -9.54
C ARG A 68 -3.21 9.67 -9.87
N GLY A 69 -2.89 8.47 -10.34
CA GLY A 69 -3.90 7.45 -10.65
C GLY A 69 -4.37 6.65 -9.44
N GLY A 70 -3.70 6.75 -8.29
CA GLY A 70 -4.05 6.06 -7.06
C GLY A 70 -2.89 5.34 -6.36
N LEU A 71 -3.22 4.37 -5.52
CA LEU A 71 -2.28 3.59 -4.70
C LEU A 71 -2.10 2.20 -5.29
N ASP A 72 -0.85 1.76 -5.39
CA ASP A 72 -0.46 0.43 -5.81
C ASP A 72 0.40 -0.23 -4.73
N ILE A 73 0.17 -1.51 -4.48
CA ILE A 73 0.90 -2.31 -3.49
C ILE A 73 1.22 -3.67 -4.13
N ALA A 74 2.51 -3.90 -4.40
CA ALA A 74 3.02 -5.20 -4.79
C ALA A 74 3.40 -5.99 -3.54
N TYR A 75 2.91 -7.21 -3.40
CA TYR A 75 3.24 -8.10 -2.27
C TYR A 75 3.02 -9.57 -2.64
N PRO A 76 3.62 -10.53 -1.91
CA PRO A 76 3.30 -11.94 -2.06
C PRO A 76 1.98 -12.29 -1.35
N LEU A 77 0.93 -12.62 -2.10
CA LEU A 77 -0.31 -13.18 -1.57
C LEU A 77 -0.08 -14.64 -1.15
N ARG A 78 -0.53 -14.99 0.06
CA ARG A 78 -0.55 -16.38 0.53
C ARG A 78 -1.88 -17.03 0.16
N THR A 79 -1.83 -17.98 -0.76
CA THR A 79 -2.99 -18.75 -1.21
C THR A 79 -3.35 -19.84 -0.19
N ALA A 80 -4.57 -20.39 -0.26
CA ALA A 80 -5.03 -21.38 0.72
C ALA A 80 -4.20 -22.69 0.69
N ASP A 81 -3.57 -22.98 -0.44
CA ASP A 81 -2.65 -24.11 -0.64
C ASP A 81 -1.21 -23.85 -0.14
N GLY A 82 -0.94 -22.67 0.42
CA GLY A 82 0.35 -22.30 1.03
C GLY A 82 1.39 -21.70 0.07
N ARG A 83 1.08 -21.55 -1.23
CA ARG A 83 1.95 -20.84 -2.17
C ARG A 83 2.03 -19.35 -1.83
N ALA A 84 3.11 -18.73 -2.29
CA ALA A 84 3.27 -17.28 -2.29
C ALA A 84 3.23 -16.81 -3.75
N VAL A 85 2.17 -16.11 -4.12
CA VAL A 85 1.96 -15.64 -5.49
C VAL A 85 2.17 -14.12 -5.52
N PRO A 86 3.01 -13.59 -6.41
CA PRO A 86 3.19 -12.14 -6.51
C PRO A 86 1.89 -11.51 -7.02
N VAL A 87 1.35 -10.56 -6.26
CA VAL A 87 0.17 -9.81 -6.65
C VAL A 87 0.44 -8.31 -6.62
N LEU A 88 -0.34 -7.58 -7.40
CA LEU A 88 -0.42 -6.13 -7.39
C LEU A 88 -1.85 -5.73 -7.02
N TRP A 89 -2.02 -5.26 -5.79
CA TRP A 89 -3.27 -4.68 -5.32
C TRP A 89 -3.27 -3.19 -5.60
N ARG A 90 -4.41 -2.67 -6.08
CA ARG A 90 -4.53 -1.28 -6.51
C ARG A 90 -5.83 -0.66 -6.01
N LEU A 91 -5.75 0.60 -5.59
CA LEU A 91 -6.89 1.49 -5.41
C LEU A 91 -6.77 2.60 -6.46
N ARG A 92 -7.68 2.61 -7.44
CA ARG A 92 -7.61 3.46 -8.65
C ARG A 92 -8.88 4.28 -8.85
N VAL A 93 -8.75 5.40 -9.56
CA VAL A 93 -9.89 6.19 -10.02
C VAL A 93 -10.52 5.46 -11.21
N PRO A 94 -11.84 5.19 -11.22
CA PRO A 94 -12.50 4.57 -12.37
C PRO A 94 -12.48 5.51 -13.57
N HIS A 95 -12.26 4.96 -14.77
CA HIS A 95 -12.51 5.69 -16.00
C HIS A 95 -14.03 5.88 -16.20
N PRO A 96 -14.53 7.09 -16.49
CA PRO A 96 -15.97 7.38 -16.51
C PRO A 96 -16.79 6.52 -17.48
N ALA A 97 -16.20 6.10 -18.60
CA ALA A 97 -16.91 5.35 -19.64
C ALA A 97 -17.00 3.84 -19.36
N SER A 98 -16.00 3.26 -18.69
CA SER A 98 -15.88 1.81 -18.50
C SER A 98 -16.04 1.37 -17.05
N GLY A 99 -15.89 2.29 -16.09
CA GLY A 99 -15.83 1.96 -14.67
C GLY A 99 -14.55 1.21 -14.26
N LEU A 100 -13.62 0.95 -15.19
CA LEU A 100 -12.34 0.29 -14.97
C LEU A 100 -11.20 1.31 -15.04
N PRO A 101 -10.00 1.03 -14.50
CA PRO A 101 -8.85 1.93 -14.64
C PRO A 101 -8.40 2.06 -16.10
N ASP A 102 -7.71 3.16 -16.40
CA ASP A 102 -7.10 3.38 -17.72
C ASP A 102 -6.19 2.22 -18.13
N GLY A 103 -6.21 1.86 -19.41
CA GLY A 103 -5.44 0.74 -19.97
C GLY A 103 -6.11 -0.64 -19.85
N VAL A 104 -7.25 -0.73 -19.16
CA VAL A 104 -8.07 -1.94 -19.10
C VAL A 104 -9.13 -1.93 -20.19
N ASP A 105 -8.87 -2.64 -21.29
CA ASP A 105 -9.80 -2.79 -22.41
C ASP A 105 -10.36 -4.22 -22.51
N CYS A 106 -11.69 -4.34 -22.40
CA CYS A 106 -12.45 -5.58 -22.57
C CYS A 106 -12.96 -5.80 -24.01
N GLY A 107 -12.75 -4.83 -24.91
CA GLY A 107 -13.09 -4.92 -26.34
C GLY A 107 -12.07 -5.72 -27.17
N SER A 108 -11.00 -6.22 -26.53
CA SER A 108 -9.88 -6.92 -27.17
C SER A 108 -9.82 -8.41 -26.78
N PRO A 109 -10.73 -9.27 -27.28
CA PRO A 109 -10.88 -10.66 -26.82
C PRO A 109 -9.67 -11.56 -27.10
N ARG A 110 -8.80 -11.16 -28.03
CA ARG A 110 -7.52 -11.86 -28.26
C ARG A 110 -6.55 -11.68 -27.11
N LEU A 111 -6.54 -10.49 -26.50
CA LEU A 111 -5.64 -10.14 -25.40
C LEU A 111 -6.23 -10.54 -24.05
N ARG A 112 -7.55 -10.40 -23.87
CA ARG A 112 -8.19 -10.54 -22.56
C ARG A 112 -9.56 -11.18 -22.66
N THR A 113 -9.89 -12.00 -21.67
CA THR A 113 -11.25 -12.43 -21.39
C THR A 113 -11.77 -11.64 -20.18
N CYS A 114 -12.86 -10.89 -20.37
CA CYS A 114 -13.54 -10.19 -19.27
C CYS A 114 -14.85 -10.89 -18.92
N THR A 115 -15.03 -11.20 -17.64
CA THR A 115 -16.22 -11.84 -17.10
C THR A 115 -16.82 -10.94 -16.01
N ASP A 116 -18.02 -10.44 -16.24
CA ASP A 116 -18.80 -9.74 -15.19
C ASP A 116 -19.28 -10.77 -14.17
N LEU A 117 -18.90 -10.58 -12.91
CA LEU A 117 -19.30 -11.43 -11.78
C LEU A 117 -20.52 -10.86 -11.03
N GLY A 118 -21.04 -9.71 -11.46
CA GLY A 118 -22.08 -8.97 -10.78
C GLY A 118 -21.55 -8.15 -9.60
N GLY A 119 -22.41 -7.28 -9.06
CA GLY A 119 -22.07 -6.46 -7.89
C GLY A 119 -20.94 -5.45 -8.11
N GLY A 120 -20.69 -5.06 -9.37
CA GLY A 120 -19.59 -4.17 -9.74
C GLY A 120 -18.22 -4.86 -9.87
N SER A 121 -18.19 -6.20 -9.84
CA SER A 121 -16.96 -6.98 -9.95
C SER A 121 -16.75 -7.55 -11.36
N THR A 122 -15.54 -7.41 -11.88
CA THR A 122 -15.14 -7.94 -13.19
C THR A 122 -13.86 -8.74 -13.06
N LEU A 123 -13.88 -10.01 -13.47
CA LEU A 123 -12.69 -10.84 -13.61
C LEU A 123 -12.10 -10.65 -15.00
N ILE A 124 -10.81 -10.38 -15.08
CA ILE A 124 -10.07 -10.22 -16.32
C ILE A 124 -8.93 -11.23 -16.34
N VAL A 125 -8.92 -12.06 -17.36
CA VAL A 125 -7.80 -12.97 -17.66
C VAL A 125 -7.06 -12.39 -18.86
N THR A 126 -5.83 -11.93 -18.66
CA THR A 126 -4.93 -11.54 -19.75
C THR A 126 -4.25 -12.79 -20.28
N HIS A 127 -4.31 -12.98 -21.59
CA HIS A 127 -3.69 -14.10 -22.27
C HIS A 127 -2.21 -13.77 -22.56
N GLU A 128 -1.39 -14.82 -22.60
CA GLU A 128 -0.04 -14.71 -23.13
C GLU A 128 -0.12 -14.42 -24.65
N THR A 129 0.45 -13.30 -25.08
CA THR A 129 0.56 -12.91 -26.48
C THR A 129 1.91 -12.22 -26.72
N ASP A 130 2.25 -11.94 -27.98
CA ASP A 130 3.48 -11.20 -28.34
C ASP A 130 3.59 -9.82 -27.65
N ASN A 131 2.48 -9.27 -27.14
CA ASN A 131 2.42 -7.95 -26.51
C ASN A 131 1.87 -7.99 -25.07
N SER A 132 1.70 -9.16 -24.46
CA SER A 132 1.17 -9.27 -23.09
C SER A 132 1.63 -10.52 -22.37
N ASP A 133 2.02 -10.36 -21.11
CA ASP A 133 2.22 -11.46 -20.19
C ASP A 133 0.87 -11.97 -19.65
N PRO A 134 0.75 -13.27 -19.34
CA PRO A 134 -0.47 -13.80 -18.74
C PRO A 134 -0.68 -13.24 -17.33
N SER A 135 -1.92 -12.87 -17.02
CA SER A 135 -2.31 -12.42 -15.69
C SER A 135 -3.78 -12.72 -15.41
N ILE A 136 -4.14 -12.81 -14.12
CA ILE A 136 -5.54 -12.82 -13.68
C ILE A 136 -5.76 -11.65 -12.73
N ALA A 137 -6.76 -10.83 -13.03
CA ALA A 137 -7.07 -9.64 -12.26
C ALA A 137 -8.56 -9.59 -11.91
N LEU A 138 -8.86 -9.29 -10.65
CA LEU A 138 -10.21 -9.00 -10.20
C LEU A 138 -10.33 -7.51 -9.94
N TYR A 139 -11.29 -6.87 -10.59
CA TYR A 139 -11.64 -5.47 -10.39
C TYR A 139 -12.98 -5.39 -9.67
N ARG A 140 -13.12 -4.43 -8.76
CA ARG A 140 -14.36 -4.12 -8.07
C ARG A 140 -14.55 -2.61 -8.01
N THR A 141 -15.57 -2.13 -8.71
CA THR A 141 -15.90 -0.71 -8.82
C THR A 141 -16.94 -0.33 -7.76
N GLU A 142 -16.62 0.69 -6.96
CA GLU A 142 -17.42 1.14 -5.83
C GLU A 142 -17.56 2.67 -5.86
N GLY A 143 -18.54 3.16 -6.63
CA GLY A 143 -18.77 4.59 -6.79
C GLY A 143 -17.57 5.27 -7.46
N ALA A 144 -16.81 6.06 -6.69
CA ALA A 144 -15.68 6.85 -7.18
C ALA A 144 -14.33 6.14 -7.08
N THR A 145 -14.30 4.85 -6.71
CA THR A 145 -13.07 4.06 -6.59
C THR A 145 -13.20 2.74 -7.34
N VAL A 146 -12.06 2.21 -7.78
CA VAL A 146 -11.91 0.84 -8.24
C VAL A 146 -10.82 0.21 -7.42
N ARG A 147 -11.15 -0.87 -6.72
CA ARG A 147 -10.16 -1.76 -6.14
C ARG A 147 -9.84 -2.84 -7.15
N ALA A 148 -8.56 -3.17 -7.30
CA ALA A 148 -8.13 -4.27 -8.14
C ALA A 148 -7.10 -5.12 -7.43
N ILE A 149 -7.07 -6.41 -7.72
CA ILE A 149 -5.96 -7.30 -7.39
C ILE A 149 -5.58 -8.07 -8.64
N GLU A 150 -4.31 -8.04 -9.01
CA GLU A 150 -3.78 -8.70 -10.19
C GLU A 150 -2.65 -9.65 -9.79
N VAL A 151 -2.79 -10.93 -10.13
CA VAL A 151 -1.71 -11.91 -10.05
C VAL A 151 -0.72 -11.64 -11.17
N GLN A 152 0.55 -11.47 -10.80
CA GLN A 152 1.64 -11.24 -11.74
C GLN A 152 2.16 -12.60 -12.23
N GLY A 153 1.91 -12.92 -13.50
CA GLY A 153 2.36 -14.17 -14.12
C GLY A 153 1.29 -15.26 -14.21
N PRO A 154 1.70 -16.49 -14.59
CA PRO A 154 0.77 -17.55 -14.99
C PRO A 154 0.15 -18.33 -13.83
N ASP A 155 0.47 -17.98 -12.58
CA ASP A 155 0.01 -18.71 -11.39
C ASP A 155 -1.53 -18.65 -11.27
N PRO A 156 -2.22 -19.80 -11.25
CA PRO A 156 -3.66 -19.79 -11.06
C PRO A 156 -3.99 -19.45 -9.60
N VAL A 157 -4.93 -18.52 -9.44
CA VAL A 157 -5.52 -18.14 -8.16
C VAL A 157 -7.04 -18.09 -8.33
N GLY A 158 -7.76 -18.68 -7.38
CA GLY A 158 -9.22 -18.76 -7.44
C GLY A 158 -9.89 -17.40 -7.23
N VAL A 159 -11.07 -17.21 -7.84
CA VAL A 159 -11.85 -15.96 -7.71
C VAL A 159 -12.20 -15.66 -6.25
N ASP A 160 -12.50 -16.67 -5.45
CA ASP A 160 -12.83 -16.49 -4.03
C ASP A 160 -11.64 -15.96 -3.23
N GLU A 161 -10.41 -16.45 -3.51
CA GLU A 161 -9.18 -15.96 -2.88
C GLU A 161 -8.89 -14.51 -3.29
N LEU A 162 -9.02 -14.19 -4.58
CA LEU A 162 -8.89 -12.81 -5.06
C LEU A 162 -9.94 -11.89 -4.44
N THR A 163 -11.18 -12.38 -4.30
CA THR A 163 -12.28 -11.63 -3.68
C THR A 163 -12.00 -11.35 -2.22
N ALA A 164 -11.50 -12.34 -1.46
CA ALA A 164 -11.12 -12.16 -0.06
C ALA A 164 -10.00 -11.13 0.06
N ALA A 165 -8.91 -11.28 -0.70
CA ALA A 165 -7.78 -10.35 -0.68
C ALA A 165 -8.15 -8.93 -1.13
N LEU A 166 -9.14 -8.78 -2.02
CA LEU A 166 -9.64 -7.49 -2.46
C LEU A 166 -10.55 -6.81 -1.41
N THR A 167 -11.33 -7.62 -0.69
CA THR A 167 -12.36 -7.16 0.24
C THR A 167 -11.81 -6.87 1.62
N HIS A 168 -10.87 -7.68 2.10
CA HIS A 168 -10.19 -7.53 3.39
C HIS A 168 -9.15 -6.42 3.30
N ALA A 169 -9.61 -5.20 3.56
CA ALA A 169 -8.78 -4.01 3.56
C ALA A 169 -9.22 -3.09 4.69
N HIS A 170 -8.25 -2.38 5.26
CA HIS A 170 -8.46 -1.42 6.33
C HIS A 170 -7.89 -0.05 5.97
N ARG A 171 -8.32 0.96 6.72
CA ARG A 171 -7.70 2.28 6.68
C ARG A 171 -6.36 2.22 7.42
N PRO A 172 -5.22 2.51 6.75
CA PRO A 172 -3.93 2.49 7.41
C PRO A 172 -3.82 3.64 8.41
N SER A 173 -3.08 3.42 9.49
CA SER A 173 -2.51 4.50 10.29
C SER A 173 -1.45 5.27 9.50
N ASP A 174 -1.15 6.51 9.92
CA ASP A 174 -0.05 7.29 9.33
C ASP A 174 1.28 6.52 9.36
N ALA A 175 1.51 5.74 10.42
CA ALA A 175 2.71 4.94 10.57
C ALA A 175 2.76 3.79 9.56
N GLU A 176 1.67 3.04 9.39
CA GLU A 176 1.58 1.95 8.38
C GLU A 176 1.75 2.48 6.96
N LEU A 177 1.09 3.61 6.65
CA LEU A 177 1.19 4.20 5.33
C LEU A 177 2.61 4.71 5.04
N LEU A 178 3.26 5.36 6.01
CA LEU A 178 4.67 5.74 5.89
C LEU A 178 5.57 4.53 5.71
N ASP A 179 5.30 3.46 6.45
CA ASP A 179 6.11 2.25 6.42
C ASP A 179 6.07 1.57 5.05
N LEU A 180 4.91 1.58 4.40
CA LEU A 180 4.71 1.04 3.07
C LEU A 180 5.30 1.92 1.97
N LEU A 181 5.16 3.24 2.09
CA LEU A 181 5.56 4.19 1.03
C LEU A 181 7.05 4.57 1.10
N ARG A 182 7.70 4.44 2.26
CA ARG A 182 9.16 4.59 2.37
C ARG A 182 9.85 3.31 1.89
N HIS A 183 10.00 3.18 0.58
CA HIS A 183 10.79 2.08 0.01
C HIS A 183 12.26 2.12 0.50
N ASP A 184 12.95 0.99 0.42
CA ASP A 184 14.39 0.94 0.74
C ASP A 184 15.15 1.94 -0.14
N GLY A 185 15.95 2.80 0.50
CA GLY A 185 16.67 3.89 -0.17
C GLY A 185 15.89 5.20 -0.32
N TYR A 186 14.67 5.32 0.24
CA TYR A 186 13.99 6.61 0.37
C TYR A 186 14.80 7.53 1.29
N HIS A 187 15.46 8.53 0.69
CA HIS A 187 16.20 9.58 1.39
C HIS A 187 15.53 10.93 1.15
N THR A 188 15.57 11.76 2.19
CA THR A 188 15.16 13.17 2.13
C THR A 188 16.30 14.00 2.67
N ASP A 189 16.32 15.31 2.45
CA ASP A 189 17.36 16.23 2.96
C ASP A 189 17.56 16.23 4.49
N TRP A 190 16.75 15.46 5.23
CA TRP A 190 16.73 15.29 6.68
C TRP A 190 17.19 13.88 7.13
N SER A 191 17.82 13.09 6.25
CA SER A 191 18.42 11.78 6.56
C SER A 191 19.89 11.87 6.92
#